data_AF-A0A532UCP2-F1
#
_entry.id   AF-A0A532UCP2-F1
#
_cell.length_a   1.000
_cell.length_b   1.000
_cell.length_c   1.000
_cell.angle_alpha   90.00
_cell.angle_beta   90.00
_cell.angle_gamma   90.00
#
_symmetry.space_group_name_H-M   'P 1'
#
loop_
_entity.id
_entity.type
_entity.pdbx_description
1 polymer ?
#
loop_
_entity_poly.entity_id
_entity_poly.type
_entity_poly.pdbx_seq_one_letter_code
_entity_poly.pdbx_strand_id
1 'polypeptide(L)'
;MKAGEAVFRLILIALVCTVSCKGHGPDDNSGQQMKEPTLAKHYESYQTEIMPNAPGYTLPSDMGDIVNFHEIGRIIDVNSVVDLIRENGFAILEPELYSELSRHDFDSFYATLEHFKFPAFFTVDTGLYLYRTVLSKALAGLDKAVLSDTGIHLGESNTPPFAVGKEGSRSYLPALQSMSLLGSSEAVKILASQGGTGHQQRAEGLKEKANAVNGANWHENLYWSWLYSLRALMQEFPDGYPEVMHTQAWRRRRLCAGLTSWVRFSCSKARLHDPTEPTFPMPIPVKNLIPPHRLSLVYVEPVPIFWERLLSLTRMTSKKLDSLGMLTPEGRDQLSLLEEFLQRILDIAGKQVAGERLLPEDTEFFKKLTSTLREMLSGAEENGLATILASEEKDVEQAVGDIDLIIVPYSTHNGKICLAVGPVLSYYEFRHLKDRRLTDETWRLMLDSPARPSRPGWYVPLMRLRKDFSGLTRLTHNLIPDGSPCWSPDGKRIVFSGPVEEWTSDIYVINPDGTGKKNLTNRPDLYDSPCWSADGKKIAFVLYDVRSRGEIYVMDADGTHRKRL
;
A
#
# COMPACT_ATOMS: atom_id res chain seq x y z
N MET A 1 -16.20 -17.15 -16.25
CA MET A 1 -15.20 -16.29 -15.57
C MET A 1 -14.12 -17.06 -14.81
N LYS A 2 -14.34 -18.24 -14.22
CA LYS A 2 -13.28 -19.11 -13.63
C LYS A 2 -12.22 -19.65 -14.63
N ALA A 3 -12.36 -19.39 -15.93
CA ALA A 3 -11.53 -19.96 -16.99
C ALA A 3 -10.29 -19.11 -17.33
N GLY A 4 -10.34 -17.78 -17.18
CA GLY A 4 -9.22 -16.88 -17.47
C GLY A 4 -8.08 -16.97 -16.44
N GLU A 5 -8.42 -17.22 -15.19
CA GLU A 5 -7.45 -17.37 -14.09
C GLU A 5 -6.58 -18.63 -14.24
N ALA A 6 -7.15 -19.73 -14.75
CA ALA A 6 -6.42 -20.97 -15.03
C ALA A 6 -5.50 -20.85 -16.27
N VAL A 7 -5.88 -20.01 -17.23
CA VAL A 7 -5.10 -19.70 -18.44
C VAL A 7 -3.92 -18.79 -18.09
N PHE A 8 -4.16 -17.74 -17.30
CA PHE A 8 -3.09 -16.91 -16.72
C PHE A 8 -2.05 -17.78 -16.01
N ARG A 9 -2.49 -18.78 -15.23
CA ARG A 9 -1.62 -19.73 -14.51
C ARG A 9 -0.73 -20.58 -15.43
N LEU A 10 -1.24 -21.15 -16.52
CA LEU A 10 -0.44 -21.98 -17.44
C LEU A 10 0.53 -21.15 -18.28
N ILE A 11 0.16 -19.93 -18.64
CA ILE A 11 0.95 -19.02 -19.47
C ILE A 11 2.02 -18.34 -18.65
N LEU A 12 1.72 -17.93 -17.41
CA LEU A 12 2.75 -17.57 -16.44
C LEU A 12 3.67 -18.78 -16.26
N ILE A 13 3.18 -19.98 -15.97
CA ILE A 13 4.06 -21.15 -15.82
C ILE A 13 4.92 -21.40 -17.07
N ALA A 14 4.42 -21.22 -18.28
CA ALA A 14 5.20 -21.40 -19.51
C ALA A 14 6.17 -20.26 -19.87
N LEU A 15 5.81 -18.99 -19.61
CA LEU A 15 6.65 -17.80 -19.89
C LEU A 15 7.51 -17.33 -18.70
N VAL A 16 7.17 -17.76 -17.48
CA VAL A 16 7.90 -17.52 -16.21
C VAL A 16 8.72 -18.74 -15.78
N CYS A 17 8.32 -19.99 -16.08
CA CYS A 17 9.09 -21.17 -15.67
C CYS A 17 9.93 -21.76 -16.81
N THR A 18 11.11 -21.18 -17.02
CA THR A 18 12.27 -22.06 -17.30
C THR A 18 12.75 -22.63 -15.98
N VAL A 19 12.23 -23.80 -15.55
CA VAL A 19 12.89 -24.57 -14.47
C VAL A 19 12.84 -26.07 -14.78
N SER A 20 14.02 -26.64 -14.99
CA SER A 20 14.36 -28.06 -15.00
C SER A 20 14.57 -28.61 -13.58
N CYS A 21 14.19 -29.87 -13.36
CA CYS A 21 14.80 -30.77 -12.36
C CYS A 21 15.21 -32.08 -13.09
N LYS A 22 16.47 -32.53 -12.87
CA LYS A 22 17.17 -33.61 -13.61
C LYS A 22 16.68 -35.05 -13.37
N GLY A 23 16.91 -35.89 -14.38
CA GLY A 23 17.33 -37.29 -14.24
C GLY A 23 18.00 -37.80 -15.52
N HIS A 24 19.33 -37.99 -15.51
CA HIS A 24 20.05 -38.74 -16.56
C HIS A 24 19.89 -40.25 -16.34
N GLY A 25 19.61 -40.98 -17.41
CA GLY A 25 20.17 -42.31 -17.70
C GLY A 25 20.89 -42.23 -19.05
N PRO A 26 21.97 -43.01 -19.28
CA PRO A 26 22.78 -42.90 -20.49
C PRO A 26 22.06 -43.56 -21.68
N ASP A 27 22.46 -43.15 -22.90
CA ASP A 27 22.04 -43.65 -24.21
C ASP A 27 20.80 -42.97 -24.82
N ASP A 28 21.02 -41.92 -25.62
CA ASP A 28 20.77 -42.03 -27.07
C ASP A 28 21.33 -40.84 -27.85
N ASN A 29 22.13 -41.16 -28.86
CA ASN A 29 22.60 -40.24 -29.89
C ASN A 29 21.49 -40.03 -30.93
N SER A 30 20.85 -38.87 -30.94
CA SER A 30 20.28 -38.36 -32.19
C SER A 30 20.26 -36.83 -32.16
N GLY A 31 21.06 -36.24 -33.05
CA GLY A 31 21.18 -34.80 -33.17
C GLY A 31 19.91 -34.19 -33.75
N GLN A 32 19.39 -33.18 -33.07
CA GLN A 32 18.74 -32.04 -33.71
C GLN A 32 18.92 -30.80 -32.84
N GLN A 33 19.68 -29.85 -33.39
CA GLN A 33 20.06 -28.59 -32.80
C GLN A 33 18.92 -27.58 -33.04
N MET A 34 18.16 -27.22 -32.00
CA MET A 34 17.27 -26.05 -32.05
C MET A 34 17.71 -25.03 -30.98
N LYS A 35 18.48 -24.03 -31.44
CA LYS A 35 18.93 -22.88 -30.64
C LYS A 35 17.98 -21.69 -30.87
N GLU A 36 17.24 -21.36 -29.81
CA GLU A 36 16.81 -20.02 -29.35
C GLU A 36 15.63 -19.27 -30.05
N PRO A 37 15.03 -18.19 -29.44
CA PRO A 37 15.62 -17.37 -28.35
C PRO A 37 14.74 -16.90 -27.16
N THR A 38 15.44 -16.80 -26.04
CA THR A 38 15.22 -16.05 -24.78
C THR A 38 14.62 -14.65 -24.96
N LEU A 39 13.95 -14.09 -23.95
CA LEU A 39 13.48 -12.69 -23.99
C LEU A 39 14.63 -11.67 -24.18
N ALA A 40 15.85 -12.05 -23.82
CA ALA A 40 17.05 -11.23 -23.88
C ALA A 40 17.31 -10.63 -25.27
N LYS A 41 16.93 -11.29 -26.37
CA LYS A 41 17.09 -10.73 -27.73
C LYS A 41 16.22 -9.50 -28.00
N HIS A 42 15.14 -9.32 -27.23
CA HIS A 42 14.21 -8.21 -27.36
C HIS A 42 14.49 -7.11 -26.34
N TYR A 43 15.51 -7.29 -25.49
CA TYR A 43 15.95 -6.28 -24.56
C TYR A 43 16.64 -5.15 -25.31
N GLU A 44 16.10 -3.96 -25.14
CA GLU A 44 16.74 -2.71 -25.52
C GLU A 44 16.89 -1.92 -24.22
N SER A 45 18.14 -1.60 -23.85
CA SER A 45 18.35 -0.63 -22.78
C SER A 45 18.15 0.75 -23.35
N TYR A 46 17.35 1.55 -22.67
CA TYR A 46 17.07 2.92 -23.05
C TYR A 46 17.89 3.87 -22.18
N GLN A 47 19.13 3.48 -21.81
CA GLN A 47 20.05 4.26 -20.98
C GLN A 47 20.14 5.68 -21.54
N THR A 48 19.36 6.55 -20.93
CA THR A 48 19.60 7.98 -20.98
C THR A 48 20.44 8.22 -19.76
N GLU A 49 21.69 8.64 -19.92
CA GLU A 49 22.52 9.05 -18.78
C GLU A 49 21.83 10.25 -18.10
N ILE A 50 20.97 9.95 -17.13
CA ILE A 50 20.33 10.98 -16.30
C ILE A 50 21.37 11.38 -15.26
N MET A 51 21.86 12.62 -15.35
CA MET A 51 22.72 13.21 -14.33
C MET A 51 21.83 13.70 -13.18
N PRO A 52 21.86 13.07 -12.00
CA PRO A 52 21.00 13.45 -10.90
C PRO A 52 21.39 14.83 -10.35
N ASN A 53 20.42 15.72 -10.25
CA ASN A 53 20.55 17.07 -9.72
C ASN A 53 19.18 17.56 -9.21
N ALA A 54 18.48 16.70 -8.47
CA ALA A 54 17.16 16.99 -7.95
C ALA A 54 17.23 18.19 -7.00
N PRO A 55 16.26 19.12 -7.07
CA PRO A 55 16.27 20.31 -6.25
C PRO A 55 16.14 19.93 -4.77
N GLY A 56 17.13 20.30 -3.98
CA GLY A 56 17.06 20.23 -2.52
C GLY A 56 15.97 21.14 -1.96
N TYR A 57 15.49 20.83 -0.76
CA TYR A 57 14.60 21.69 -0.01
C TYR A 57 14.83 21.52 1.49
N THR A 58 14.47 22.54 2.26
CA THR A 58 14.44 22.47 3.73
C THR A 58 13.02 22.72 4.19
N LEU A 59 12.45 21.79 4.96
CA LEU A 59 11.12 21.98 5.51
C LEU A 59 11.07 23.24 6.38
N PRO A 60 10.04 24.10 6.23
CA PRO A 60 9.94 25.31 7.01
C PRO A 60 9.73 25.00 8.50
N SER A 61 10.12 25.94 9.37
CA SER A 61 9.89 25.82 10.81
C SER A 61 8.40 25.81 11.15
N ASP A 62 7.61 26.61 10.43
CA ASP A 62 6.15 26.53 10.45
C ASP A 62 5.69 25.74 9.21
N MET A 63 5.01 24.61 9.41
CA MET A 63 4.51 23.81 8.29
C MET A 63 3.41 24.51 7.50
N GLY A 64 2.74 25.51 8.10
CA GLY A 64 1.76 26.37 7.42
C GLY A 64 2.35 27.15 6.23
N ASP A 65 3.68 27.34 6.18
CA ASP A 65 4.37 28.00 5.07
C ASP A 65 4.46 27.12 3.81
N ILE A 66 4.13 25.83 3.90
CA ILE A 66 4.04 24.95 2.73
C ILE A 66 2.82 25.36 1.88
N VAL A 67 3.05 25.58 0.58
CA VAL A 67 2.12 26.26 -0.33
C VAL A 67 0.69 25.72 -0.25
N ASN A 68 0.54 24.40 -0.19
CA ASN A 68 -0.75 23.71 -0.21
C ASN A 68 -1.09 23.02 1.12
N PHE A 69 -0.45 23.42 2.23
CA PHE A 69 -0.67 22.82 3.56
C PHE A 69 -2.15 22.87 3.98
N HIS A 70 -2.72 24.08 3.94
CA HIS A 70 -4.11 24.30 4.34
C HIS A 70 -5.13 23.68 3.37
N GLU A 71 -4.78 23.51 2.09
CA GLU A 71 -5.65 22.89 1.09
C GLU A 71 -5.79 21.39 1.36
N ILE A 72 -4.67 20.70 1.57
CA ILE A 72 -4.65 19.28 1.92
C ILE A 72 -5.28 19.04 3.29
N GLY A 73 -5.05 19.96 4.23
CA GLY A 73 -5.62 19.95 5.59
C GLY A 73 -7.15 19.90 5.66
N ARG A 74 -7.86 20.14 4.55
CA ARG A 74 -9.34 20.04 4.48
C ARG A 74 -9.85 18.60 4.46
N ILE A 75 -8.99 17.66 4.08
CA ILE A 75 -9.38 16.26 3.81
C ILE A 75 -8.53 15.29 4.61
N ILE A 76 -7.25 15.64 4.79
CA ILE A 76 -6.29 14.82 5.51
C ILE A 76 -5.76 15.65 6.67
N ASP A 77 -5.80 15.12 7.89
CA ASP A 77 -5.25 15.79 9.07
C ASP A 77 -3.71 15.75 9.03
N VAL A 78 -3.12 16.64 8.24
CA VAL A 78 -1.65 16.77 8.08
C VAL A 78 -0.98 17.14 9.41
N ASN A 79 -1.67 17.88 10.29
CA ASN A 79 -1.12 18.24 11.60
C ASN A 79 -0.80 17.01 12.45
N SER A 80 -1.61 15.95 12.33
CA SER A 80 -1.38 14.69 13.06
C SER A 80 -0.13 13.91 12.65
N VAL A 81 0.51 14.30 11.53
CA VAL A 81 1.66 13.60 10.94
C VAL A 81 2.86 14.52 10.65
N VAL A 82 2.86 15.76 11.12
CA VAL A 82 3.98 16.70 10.95
C VAL A 82 5.29 16.12 11.47
N ASP A 83 5.26 15.48 12.65
CA ASP A 83 6.46 14.87 13.24
C ASP A 83 7.04 13.78 12.34
N LEU A 84 6.19 12.93 11.76
CA LEU A 84 6.62 11.91 10.79
C LEU A 84 7.23 12.55 9.55
N ILE A 85 6.63 13.61 8.99
CA ILE A 85 7.18 14.33 7.84
C ILE A 85 8.56 14.92 8.16
N ARG A 86 8.76 15.47 9.37
CA ARG A 86 10.05 16.03 9.79
C ARG A 86 11.11 14.96 10.02
N GLU A 87 10.74 13.84 10.63
CA GLU A 87 11.66 12.76 10.98
C GLU A 87 12.03 11.90 9.77
N ASN A 88 11.04 11.53 8.96
CA ASN A 88 11.21 10.57 7.87
C ASN A 88 11.33 11.25 6.49
N GLY A 89 10.99 12.54 6.39
CA GLY A 89 10.82 13.25 5.12
C GLY A 89 9.50 12.92 4.41
N PHE A 90 8.63 12.12 5.01
CA PHE A 90 7.29 11.76 4.51
C PHE A 90 6.44 11.16 5.65
N ALA A 91 5.15 11.00 5.44
CA ALA A 91 4.28 10.27 6.35
C ALA A 91 3.41 9.26 5.60
N ILE A 92 3.12 8.13 6.25
CA ILE A 92 2.14 7.15 5.78
C ILE A 92 0.95 7.16 6.73
N LEU A 93 -0.27 7.10 6.20
CA LEU A 93 -1.52 7.01 6.97
C LEU A 93 -2.25 5.73 6.57
N GLU A 94 -2.74 4.99 7.56
CA GLU A 94 -3.60 3.84 7.29
C GLU A 94 -5.02 4.28 6.82
N PRO A 95 -5.79 3.39 6.16
CA PRO A 95 -7.08 3.72 5.56
C PRO A 95 -8.07 4.43 6.48
N GLU A 96 -8.09 4.07 7.77
CA GLU A 96 -9.07 4.63 8.72
C GLU A 96 -8.84 6.11 9.04
N LEU A 97 -7.71 6.68 8.62
CA LEU A 97 -7.37 8.08 8.84
C LEU A 97 -7.70 8.99 7.64
N TYR A 98 -8.22 8.42 6.54
CA TYR A 98 -8.68 9.17 5.39
C TYR A 98 -9.96 8.55 4.81
N SER A 99 -11.10 9.21 4.96
CA SER A 99 -12.40 8.68 4.47
C SER A 99 -12.69 9.02 3.02
N GLU A 100 -12.15 10.13 2.52
CA GLU A 100 -12.55 10.67 1.22
C GLU A 100 -11.86 9.99 0.03
N LEU A 101 -10.69 9.37 0.24
CA LEU A 101 -9.93 8.71 -0.83
C LEU A 101 -10.24 7.20 -0.85
N SER A 102 -10.32 6.61 -2.03
CA SER A 102 -10.57 5.17 -2.16
C SER A 102 -9.41 4.35 -1.61
N ARG A 103 -9.67 3.49 -0.62
CA ARG A 103 -8.67 2.54 -0.10
C ARG A 103 -8.55 1.24 -0.90
N HIS A 104 -9.43 1.03 -1.89
CA HIS A 104 -9.54 -0.24 -2.62
C HIS A 104 -9.09 -0.16 -4.07
N ASP A 105 -9.11 1.02 -4.69
CA ASP A 105 -8.88 1.17 -6.13
C ASP A 105 -8.01 2.39 -6.46
N PHE A 106 -6.94 2.16 -7.23
CA PHE A 106 -6.00 3.22 -7.61
C PHE A 106 -6.65 4.29 -8.50
N ASP A 107 -7.47 3.91 -9.48
CA ASP A 107 -8.12 4.88 -10.38
C ASP A 107 -9.09 5.79 -9.61
N SER A 108 -9.85 5.23 -8.68
CA SER A 108 -10.74 5.99 -7.80
C SER A 108 -9.95 6.88 -6.83
N PHE A 109 -8.82 6.41 -6.30
CA PHE A 109 -7.93 7.23 -5.46
C PHE A 109 -7.43 8.48 -6.23
N TYR A 110 -6.89 8.30 -7.44
CA TYR A 110 -6.43 9.42 -8.26
C TYR A 110 -7.57 10.30 -8.76
N ALA A 111 -8.75 9.74 -9.07
CA ALA A 111 -9.94 10.51 -9.44
C ALA A 111 -10.38 11.45 -8.33
N THR A 112 -10.31 11.01 -7.08
CA THR A 112 -10.66 11.87 -5.95
C THR A 112 -9.60 12.96 -5.71
N LEU A 113 -8.30 12.65 -5.85
CA LEU A 113 -7.26 13.68 -5.82
C LEU A 113 -7.48 14.76 -6.89
N GLU A 114 -7.86 14.32 -8.10
CA GLU A 114 -8.19 15.22 -9.21
C GLU A 114 -9.40 16.11 -8.89
N HIS A 115 -10.45 15.53 -8.29
CA HIS A 115 -11.64 16.26 -7.85
C HIS A 115 -11.29 17.40 -6.88
N PHE A 116 -10.42 17.12 -5.91
CA PHE A 116 -9.98 18.10 -4.91
C PHE A 116 -8.80 18.97 -5.36
N LYS A 117 -8.29 18.76 -6.58
CA LYS A 117 -7.14 19.47 -7.16
C LYS A 117 -5.87 19.36 -6.33
N PHE A 118 -5.69 18.23 -5.65
CA PHE A 118 -4.48 17.97 -4.87
C PHE A 118 -3.34 17.52 -5.77
N PRO A 119 -2.09 17.94 -5.48
CA PRO A 119 -0.95 17.38 -6.17
C PRO A 119 -0.85 15.88 -5.92
N ALA A 120 -0.91 15.09 -6.98
CA ALA A 120 -0.82 13.64 -6.87
C ALA A 120 0.65 13.20 -6.81
N PHE A 121 0.95 12.22 -5.97
CA PHE A 121 2.22 11.51 -5.98
C PHE A 121 2.03 10.19 -6.72
N PHE A 122 2.63 10.06 -7.90
CA PHE A 122 2.56 8.85 -8.70
C PHE A 122 3.62 7.84 -8.26
N THR A 123 3.19 6.81 -7.53
CA THR A 123 4.07 5.87 -6.82
C THR A 123 4.57 4.71 -7.69
N VAL A 124 5.71 4.13 -7.33
CA VAL A 124 6.15 2.85 -7.93
C VAL A 124 5.16 1.71 -7.67
N ASP A 125 4.43 1.74 -6.56
CA ASP A 125 3.32 0.82 -6.25
C ASP A 125 2.23 0.87 -7.33
N THR A 126 1.89 2.07 -7.80
CA THR A 126 0.94 2.27 -8.91
C THR A 126 1.48 1.64 -10.19
N GLY A 127 2.75 1.88 -10.52
CA GLY A 127 3.40 1.28 -11.70
C GLY A 127 3.38 -0.24 -11.68
N LEU A 128 3.76 -0.83 -10.55
CA LEU A 128 3.77 -2.28 -10.34
C LEU A 128 2.36 -2.88 -10.45
N TYR A 129 1.35 -2.17 -9.92
CA TYR A 129 -0.04 -2.58 -10.04
C TYR A 129 -0.52 -2.56 -11.50
N LEU A 130 -0.28 -1.46 -12.23
CA LEU A 130 -0.69 -1.33 -13.63
C LEU A 130 -0.06 -2.41 -14.49
N TYR A 131 1.25 -2.65 -14.35
CA TYR A 131 1.94 -3.70 -15.09
C TYR A 131 1.31 -5.07 -14.86
N ARG A 132 1.09 -5.45 -13.59
CA ARG A 132 0.47 -6.75 -13.25
C ARG A 132 -0.92 -6.88 -13.86
N THR A 133 -1.75 -5.85 -13.70
CA THR A 133 -3.15 -5.88 -14.14
C THR A 133 -3.26 -5.93 -15.66
N VAL A 134 -2.53 -5.09 -16.38
CA VAL A 134 -2.51 -5.07 -17.85
C VAL A 134 -1.96 -6.38 -18.39
N LEU A 135 -0.88 -6.92 -17.81
CA LEU A 135 -0.35 -8.23 -18.19
C LEU A 135 -1.41 -9.33 -18.00
N SER A 136 -2.13 -9.32 -16.86
CA SER A 136 -3.20 -10.27 -16.61
C SER A 136 -4.30 -10.23 -17.65
N LYS A 137 -4.76 -9.03 -18.01
CA LYS A 137 -5.75 -8.84 -19.07
C LYS A 137 -5.23 -9.32 -20.43
N ALA A 138 -4.02 -8.94 -20.81
CA ALA A 138 -3.42 -9.34 -22.08
C ALA A 138 -3.29 -10.87 -22.20
N LEU A 139 -3.04 -11.56 -21.07
CA LEU A 139 -2.95 -13.02 -21.03
C LEU A 139 -4.30 -13.72 -20.88
N ALA A 140 -5.36 -13.06 -20.42
CA ALA A 140 -6.68 -13.66 -20.21
C ALA A 140 -7.39 -14.05 -21.52
N GLY A 141 -7.02 -13.41 -22.65
CA GLY A 141 -7.55 -13.69 -23.98
C GLY A 141 -6.97 -14.93 -24.68
N LEU A 142 -6.07 -15.65 -24.04
CA LEU A 142 -5.37 -16.79 -24.63
C LEU A 142 -6.19 -18.09 -24.59
N ASP A 143 -6.28 -18.79 -25.72
CA ASP A 143 -7.02 -20.05 -25.82
C ASP A 143 -6.23 -21.21 -25.19
N LYS A 144 -6.91 -22.05 -24.41
CA LYS A 144 -6.32 -23.22 -23.73
C LYS A 144 -5.74 -24.23 -24.71
N ALA A 145 -6.28 -24.33 -25.92
CA ALA A 145 -5.82 -25.28 -26.94
C ALA A 145 -4.47 -24.87 -27.56
N VAL A 146 -4.21 -23.57 -27.70
CA VAL A 146 -2.92 -23.05 -28.20
C VAL A 146 -1.78 -23.38 -27.22
N LEU A 147 -2.08 -23.49 -25.93
CA LEU A 147 -1.09 -23.89 -24.90
C LEU A 147 -0.69 -25.35 -24.95
N SER A 148 -1.58 -26.24 -25.42
CA SER A 148 -1.26 -27.66 -25.60
C SER A 148 -0.52 -27.93 -26.91
N ASP A 149 -0.80 -27.19 -27.98
CA ASP A 149 -0.25 -27.41 -29.33
C ASP A 149 1.06 -26.66 -29.61
N THR A 150 1.42 -25.64 -28.80
CA THR A 150 2.64 -24.85 -29.01
C THR A 150 3.94 -25.59 -28.67
N GLY A 151 3.87 -26.86 -28.27
CA GLY A 151 5.07 -27.67 -28.01
C GLY A 151 6.06 -26.91 -27.12
N ILE A 152 5.56 -26.27 -26.05
CA ILE A 152 6.35 -25.43 -25.15
C ILE A 152 7.46 -26.30 -24.60
N HIS A 153 8.63 -26.16 -25.22
CA HIS A 153 9.82 -26.93 -24.92
C HIS A 153 10.17 -26.64 -23.46
N LEU A 154 10.01 -27.65 -22.61
CA LEU A 154 10.57 -27.70 -21.26
C LEU A 154 12.10 -27.81 -21.43
N GLY A 155 12.73 -26.70 -21.81
CA GLY A 155 14.13 -26.67 -22.21
C GLY A 155 15.04 -27.23 -21.11
N GLU A 156 15.93 -28.14 -21.51
CA GLU A 156 17.10 -28.53 -20.73
C GLU A 156 18.08 -27.34 -20.71
N SER A 157 17.95 -26.47 -19.70
CA SER A 157 18.94 -25.42 -19.43
C SER A 157 19.64 -25.66 -18.09
N ASN A 158 20.95 -25.41 -18.09
CA ASN A 158 21.88 -25.54 -16.96
C ASN A 158 21.83 -24.37 -15.96
N THR A 159 20.89 -23.42 -16.07
CA THR A 159 20.75 -22.29 -15.12
C THR A 159 19.84 -22.67 -13.93
N PRO A 160 20.35 -22.71 -12.68
CA PRO A 160 19.53 -23.06 -11.51
C PRO A 160 18.51 -21.96 -11.17
N PRO A 161 17.34 -22.32 -10.60
CA PRO A 161 16.36 -21.33 -10.14
C PRO A 161 16.93 -20.46 -9.00
N PHE A 162 16.38 -19.24 -8.83
CA PHE A 162 16.83 -18.25 -7.82
C PHE A 162 16.84 -18.81 -6.38
N ALA A 163 16.05 -19.85 -6.10
CA ALA A 163 16.27 -20.76 -4.97
C ALA A 163 16.05 -22.23 -5.33
N VAL A 164 16.95 -23.07 -4.80
CA VAL A 164 16.86 -24.53 -4.80
C VAL A 164 16.71 -24.97 -3.35
N GLY A 165 15.68 -25.76 -3.05
CA GLY A 165 15.50 -26.39 -1.75
C GLY A 165 16.49 -27.53 -1.52
N LYS A 166 16.58 -28.01 -0.28
CA LYS A 166 17.25 -29.30 -0.04
C LYS A 166 16.48 -30.37 -0.83
N GLU A 167 17.19 -31.19 -1.60
CA GLU A 167 16.66 -32.27 -2.46
C GLU A 167 16.04 -31.85 -3.80
N GLY A 168 16.32 -30.66 -4.32
CA GLY A 168 15.87 -30.28 -5.67
C GLY A 168 14.36 -30.03 -5.78
N SER A 169 13.67 -29.94 -4.64
CA SER A 169 12.32 -29.43 -4.56
C SER A 169 12.30 -27.89 -4.66
N ARG A 170 11.23 -27.33 -5.26
CA ARG A 170 10.97 -25.89 -5.30
C ARG A 170 10.81 -25.36 -3.87
N SER A 171 11.86 -24.79 -3.28
CA SER A 171 11.72 -23.95 -2.08
C SER A 171 11.36 -22.54 -2.50
N TYR A 172 10.15 -22.08 -2.19
CA TYR A 172 9.80 -20.66 -2.32
C TYR A 172 10.67 -19.85 -1.35
N LEU A 173 11.53 -18.95 -1.87
CA LEU A 173 12.21 -17.97 -1.02
C LEU A 173 11.16 -17.06 -0.36
N PRO A 174 11.18 -16.90 0.97
CA PRO A 174 10.38 -15.88 1.64
C PRO A 174 10.66 -14.48 1.07
N ALA A 175 9.63 -13.62 0.98
CA ALA A 175 9.73 -12.32 0.31
C ALA A 175 10.91 -11.46 0.80
N LEU A 176 11.16 -11.38 2.11
CA LEU A 176 12.31 -10.65 2.68
C LEU A 176 13.66 -11.23 2.22
N GLN A 177 13.77 -12.56 2.10
CA GLN A 177 14.99 -13.18 1.58
C GLN A 177 15.18 -12.80 0.12
N SER A 178 14.14 -12.85 -0.70
CA SER A 178 14.21 -12.41 -2.09
C SER A 178 14.67 -10.96 -2.21
N MET A 179 14.13 -10.05 -1.41
CA MET A 179 14.56 -8.64 -1.41
C MET A 179 16.02 -8.47 -0.97
N SER A 180 16.50 -9.29 -0.02
CA SER A 180 17.92 -9.31 0.34
C SER A 180 18.81 -9.72 -0.83
N LEU A 181 18.36 -10.64 -1.68
CA LEU A 181 19.11 -11.11 -2.85
C LEU A 181 19.16 -10.06 -3.97
N LEU A 182 18.11 -9.25 -4.06
CA LEU A 182 18.07 -8.08 -4.93
C LEU A 182 18.90 -6.91 -4.39
N GLY A 183 19.57 -7.06 -3.25
CA GLY A 183 20.54 -6.10 -2.71
C GLY A 183 20.00 -5.19 -1.60
N SER A 184 18.81 -5.46 -1.06
CA SER A 184 18.22 -4.63 0.00
C SER A 184 18.99 -4.75 1.32
N SER A 185 19.65 -3.66 1.72
CA SER A 185 20.35 -3.56 2.99
C SER A 185 19.40 -3.66 4.20
N GLU A 186 18.20 -3.09 4.11
CA GLU A 186 17.19 -3.17 5.17
C GLU A 186 16.62 -4.59 5.31
N ALA A 187 16.39 -5.32 4.20
CA ALA A 187 15.93 -6.70 4.28
C ALA A 187 16.94 -7.60 5.01
N VAL A 188 18.24 -7.40 4.76
CA VAL A 188 19.32 -8.11 5.49
C VAL A 188 19.27 -7.81 6.98
N LYS A 189 19.14 -6.53 7.37
CA LYS A 189 19.05 -6.11 8.78
C LYS A 189 17.81 -6.72 9.48
N ILE A 190 16.66 -6.68 8.82
CA ILE A 190 15.41 -7.25 9.36
C ILE A 190 15.57 -8.77 9.56
N LEU A 191 16.09 -9.49 8.56
CA LEU A 191 16.35 -10.94 8.67
C LEU A 191 17.34 -11.28 9.78
N ALA A 192 18.39 -10.47 9.95
CA ALA A 192 19.35 -10.65 11.04
C ALA A 192 18.69 -10.48 12.42
N SER A 193 17.81 -9.48 12.57
CA SER A 193 17.06 -9.24 13.81
C SER A 193 16.05 -10.35 14.15
N GLN A 194 15.61 -11.13 13.15
CA GLN A 194 14.69 -12.25 13.31
C GLN A 194 15.39 -13.57 13.74
N GLY A 195 16.71 -13.57 14.00
CA GLY A 195 17.36 -14.61 14.81
C GLY A 195 17.93 -15.84 14.08
N GLY A 196 18.54 -15.68 12.90
CA GLY A 196 19.31 -16.77 12.27
C GLY A 196 20.75 -16.37 11.96
N THR A 197 21.71 -16.94 12.67
CA THR A 197 23.16 -16.72 12.46
C THR A 197 23.65 -17.14 11.07
N GLY A 198 22.91 -18.00 10.35
CA GLY A 198 23.19 -18.40 8.97
C GLY A 198 22.56 -17.53 7.88
N HIS A 199 21.70 -16.55 8.23
CA HIS A 199 21.02 -15.72 7.22
C HIS A 199 21.96 -14.70 6.57
N GLN A 200 22.88 -14.13 7.33
CA GLN A 200 23.83 -13.13 6.80
C GLN A 200 24.81 -13.77 5.80
N GLN A 201 25.42 -14.91 6.16
CA GLN A 201 26.30 -15.66 5.24
C GLN A 201 25.55 -16.16 3.99
N ARG A 202 24.30 -16.63 4.14
CA ARG A 202 23.47 -17.05 3.01
C ARG A 202 23.08 -15.85 2.12
N ALA A 203 22.78 -14.69 2.71
CA ALA A 203 22.47 -13.47 1.97
C ALA A 203 23.70 -12.92 1.23
N GLU A 204 24.89 -12.95 1.85
CA GLU A 204 26.16 -12.56 1.21
C GLU A 204 26.48 -13.47 0.02
N GLY A 205 26.43 -14.80 0.20
CA GLY A 205 26.67 -15.75 -0.91
C GLY A 205 25.60 -15.69 -2.02
N LEU A 206 24.37 -15.28 -1.72
CA LEU A 206 23.33 -15.07 -2.72
C LEU A 206 23.42 -13.70 -3.40
N LYS A 207 23.91 -12.66 -2.70
CA LYS A 207 24.24 -11.35 -3.26
C LYS A 207 25.39 -11.44 -4.26
N GLU A 208 26.42 -12.23 -3.97
CA GLU A 208 27.49 -12.54 -4.92
C GLU A 208 26.94 -13.21 -6.18
N LYS A 209 26.04 -14.20 -6.03
CA LYS A 209 25.36 -14.83 -7.16
C LYS A 209 24.53 -13.83 -7.97
N ALA A 210 23.74 -12.97 -7.33
CA ALA A 210 22.95 -11.95 -8.02
C ALA A 210 23.82 -10.88 -8.73
N ASN A 211 24.99 -10.57 -8.18
CA ASN A 211 25.97 -9.68 -8.81
C ASN A 211 26.72 -10.37 -9.97
N ALA A 212 26.85 -11.70 -9.94
CA ALA A 212 27.46 -12.50 -11.00
C ALA A 212 26.52 -12.76 -12.19
N VAL A 213 25.21 -12.48 -12.07
CA VAL A 213 24.26 -12.58 -13.19
C VAL A 213 24.55 -11.45 -14.17
N ASN A 214 25.08 -11.81 -15.35
CA ASN A 214 25.33 -10.90 -16.47
C ASN A 214 24.04 -10.16 -16.87
N GLY A 215 24.14 -8.93 -17.38
CA GLY A 215 22.99 -8.10 -17.77
C GLY A 215 22.00 -8.82 -18.69
N ALA A 216 22.48 -9.59 -19.66
CA ALA A 216 21.62 -10.39 -20.55
C ALA A 216 20.84 -11.51 -19.83
N ASN A 217 21.39 -12.08 -18.76
CA ASN A 217 20.79 -13.20 -18.04
C ASN A 217 19.58 -12.77 -17.20
N TRP A 218 19.51 -11.51 -16.79
CA TRP A 218 18.30 -10.93 -16.17
C TRP A 218 17.10 -10.93 -17.12
N HIS A 219 17.34 -11.07 -18.41
CA HIS A 219 16.33 -11.04 -19.45
C HIS A 219 16.04 -12.41 -20.05
N GLU A 220 16.44 -13.51 -19.40
CA GLU A 220 16.13 -14.87 -19.87
C GLU A 220 14.61 -15.13 -19.92
N ASN A 221 13.88 -14.71 -18.87
CA ASN A 221 12.42 -14.84 -18.77
C ASN A 221 11.76 -13.64 -18.06
N LEU A 222 10.42 -13.58 -18.10
CA LEU A 222 9.63 -12.47 -17.55
C LEU A 222 9.87 -12.28 -16.05
N TYR A 223 10.07 -13.38 -15.32
CA TYR A 223 10.27 -13.36 -13.89
C TYR A 223 11.61 -12.75 -13.51
N TRP A 224 12.70 -13.16 -14.15
CA TRP A 224 14.01 -12.53 -13.94
C TRP A 224 13.99 -11.05 -14.33
N SER A 225 13.29 -10.68 -15.40
CA SER A 225 13.19 -9.27 -15.82
C SER A 225 12.35 -8.43 -14.84
N TRP A 226 11.30 -9.01 -14.27
CA TRP A 226 10.52 -8.38 -13.19
C TRP A 226 11.36 -8.21 -11.92
N LEU A 227 12.10 -9.24 -11.50
CA LEU A 227 13.03 -9.14 -10.38
C LEU A 227 14.13 -8.10 -10.62
N TYR A 228 14.62 -8.00 -11.85
CA TYR A 228 15.57 -6.98 -12.25
C TYR A 228 14.96 -5.57 -12.12
N SER A 229 13.69 -5.40 -12.45
CA SER A 229 12.98 -4.13 -12.21
C SER A 229 12.93 -3.81 -10.71
N LEU A 230 12.57 -4.77 -9.86
CA LEU A 230 12.56 -4.60 -8.40
C LEU A 230 13.94 -4.32 -7.82
N ARG A 231 15.02 -4.86 -8.41
CA ARG A 231 16.40 -4.57 -7.99
C ARG A 231 16.71 -3.08 -7.99
N ALA A 232 16.12 -2.29 -8.91
CA ALA A 232 16.29 -0.83 -8.93
C ALA A 232 15.75 -0.15 -7.65
N LEU A 233 14.75 -0.77 -6.99
CA LEU A 233 14.18 -0.28 -5.73
C LEU A 233 14.98 -0.71 -4.50
N MET A 234 15.92 -1.66 -4.65
CA MET A 234 16.66 -2.25 -3.53
C MET A 234 18.08 -1.68 -3.38
N GLN A 235 18.58 -1.01 -4.41
CA GLN A 235 19.91 -0.41 -4.44
C GLN A 235 19.93 1.00 -3.81
N GLU A 236 21.12 1.44 -3.40
CA GLU A 236 21.34 2.82 -2.96
C GLU A 236 21.28 3.78 -4.15
N PHE A 237 20.73 4.97 -3.93
CA PHE A 237 20.72 6.02 -4.94
C PHE A 237 22.03 6.80 -4.92
N PRO A 238 22.58 7.19 -6.09
CA PRO A 238 23.74 8.06 -6.15
C PRO A 238 23.39 9.46 -5.67
N ASP A 239 24.42 10.28 -5.42
CA ASP A 239 24.26 11.69 -5.07
C ASP A 239 23.46 12.44 -6.15
N GLY A 240 22.69 13.45 -5.73
CA GLY A 240 21.83 14.25 -6.60
C GLY A 240 20.40 13.73 -6.72
N TYR A 241 20.04 12.60 -6.10
CA TYR A 241 18.65 12.24 -5.84
C TYR A 241 18.08 13.05 -4.64
N PRO A 242 16.75 13.18 -4.50
CA PRO A 242 16.15 13.87 -3.35
C PRO A 242 16.66 13.31 -2.01
N GLU A 243 17.00 14.19 -1.06
CA GLU A 243 17.62 13.83 0.23
C GLU A 243 16.82 12.77 1.00
N VAL A 244 15.49 12.85 0.97
CA VAL A 244 14.59 11.87 1.59
C VAL A 244 14.88 10.44 1.13
N MET A 245 15.32 10.24 -0.13
CA MET A 245 15.57 8.93 -0.70
C MET A 245 16.82 8.24 -0.16
N HIS A 246 17.70 8.97 0.51
CA HIS A 246 18.90 8.46 1.19
C HIS A 246 18.63 8.04 2.66
N THR A 247 17.44 8.37 3.18
CA THR A 247 17.04 8.04 4.56
C THR A 247 16.77 6.54 4.73
N GLN A 248 16.91 6.05 5.96
CA GLN A 248 16.49 4.68 6.30
C GLN A 248 14.97 4.49 6.09
N ALA A 249 14.17 5.51 6.42
CA ALA A 249 12.73 5.50 6.24
C ALA A 249 12.34 5.20 4.78
N TRP A 250 12.98 5.88 3.82
CA TRP A 250 12.69 5.66 2.40
C TRP A 250 13.15 4.29 1.90
N ARG A 251 14.30 3.77 2.39
CA ARG A 251 14.73 2.40 2.08
C ARG A 251 13.69 1.37 2.53
N ARG A 252 13.12 1.54 3.71
CA ARG A 252 12.06 0.65 4.23
C ARG A 252 10.75 0.79 3.46
N ARG A 253 10.38 2.01 3.02
CA ARG A 253 9.22 2.22 2.15
C ARG A 253 9.39 1.54 0.79
N ARG A 254 10.56 1.62 0.16
CA ARG A 254 10.86 0.90 -1.10
C ARG A 254 10.90 -0.62 -0.91
N LEU A 255 11.43 -1.08 0.23
CA LEU A 255 11.36 -2.50 0.60
C LEU A 255 9.91 -2.97 0.67
N CYS A 256 9.02 -2.20 1.30
CA CYS A 256 7.59 -2.50 1.36
C CYS A 256 6.99 -2.65 -0.05
N ALA A 257 7.23 -1.70 -0.97
CA ALA A 257 6.75 -1.80 -2.36
C ALA A 257 7.25 -3.06 -3.10
N GLY A 258 8.50 -3.47 -2.85
CA GLY A 258 9.03 -4.73 -3.39
C GLY A 258 8.36 -5.97 -2.80
N LEU A 259 8.09 -5.96 -1.48
CA LEU A 259 7.41 -7.06 -0.78
C LEU A 259 5.95 -7.20 -1.22
N THR A 260 5.22 -6.09 -1.37
CA THR A 260 3.84 -6.10 -1.84
C THR A 260 3.77 -6.60 -3.28
N SER A 261 4.68 -6.15 -4.16
CA SER A 261 4.82 -6.69 -5.51
C SER A 261 5.09 -8.19 -5.49
N TRP A 262 6.00 -8.64 -4.62
CA TRP A 262 6.33 -10.05 -4.50
C TRP A 262 5.14 -10.91 -4.08
N VAL A 263 4.42 -10.53 -3.02
CA VAL A 263 3.22 -11.25 -2.57
C VAL A 263 2.19 -11.31 -3.69
N ARG A 264 1.96 -10.17 -4.36
CA ARG A 264 1.00 -10.07 -5.45
C ARG A 264 1.38 -10.92 -6.66
N PHE A 265 2.65 -10.92 -7.07
CA PHE A 265 3.10 -11.71 -8.22
C PHE A 265 3.27 -13.21 -7.90
N SER A 266 3.59 -13.53 -6.65
CA SER A 266 3.82 -14.91 -6.16
C SER A 266 2.55 -15.61 -5.70
N CYS A 267 1.47 -14.87 -5.42
CA CYS A 267 0.17 -15.45 -5.14
C CYS A 267 -0.43 -16.01 -6.44
N SER A 268 0.06 -17.18 -6.85
CA SER A 268 -0.50 -18.02 -7.90
C SER A 268 -0.83 -19.43 -7.37
N LYS A 269 -0.82 -19.60 -6.04
CA LYS A 269 -0.86 -20.92 -5.36
C LYS A 269 -2.14 -21.22 -4.58
N ALA A 270 -3.14 -20.35 -4.55
CA ALA A 270 -4.37 -20.62 -3.79
C ALA A 270 -5.36 -21.51 -4.58
N ARG A 271 -5.14 -22.82 -4.43
CA ARG A 271 -6.10 -23.94 -4.25
C ARG A 271 -7.11 -24.28 -5.38
N LEU A 272 -7.05 -25.55 -5.76
CA LEU A 272 -7.81 -26.25 -6.80
C LEU A 272 -9.02 -27.02 -6.24
N HIS A 273 -9.48 -26.71 -5.02
CA HIS A 273 -10.58 -27.42 -4.37
C HIS A 273 -11.48 -26.46 -3.60
N ASP A 274 -12.55 -26.00 -4.24
CA ASP A 274 -13.94 -26.22 -3.76
C ASP A 274 -14.94 -25.68 -4.83
N PRO A 275 -15.82 -26.51 -5.43
CA PRO A 275 -16.75 -26.05 -6.46
C PRO A 275 -18.02 -25.36 -5.94
N THR A 276 -18.29 -25.34 -4.63
CA THR A 276 -19.61 -24.93 -4.14
C THR A 276 -19.56 -23.62 -3.36
N GLU A 277 -19.73 -22.49 -4.05
CA GLU A 277 -20.11 -21.25 -3.36
C GLU A 277 -21.22 -20.48 -4.09
N PRO A 278 -22.17 -19.87 -3.33
CA PRO A 278 -23.34 -19.19 -3.88
C PRO A 278 -23.01 -17.75 -4.28
N THR A 279 -23.49 -17.35 -5.45
CA THR A 279 -23.56 -15.96 -5.90
C THR A 279 -24.56 -15.17 -5.07
N PHE A 280 -24.11 -14.09 -4.43
CA PHE A 280 -24.98 -13.04 -3.91
C PHE A 280 -24.71 -11.70 -4.62
N PRO A 281 -25.75 -10.92 -4.97
CA PRO A 281 -25.59 -9.61 -5.58
C PRO A 281 -25.57 -8.53 -4.50
N MET A 282 -24.68 -7.54 -4.61
CA MET A 282 -25.01 -6.13 -4.35
C MET A 282 -23.98 -5.22 -5.03
N PRO A 283 -24.37 -4.35 -5.96
CA PRO A 283 -23.57 -3.20 -6.37
C PRO A 283 -23.77 -2.05 -5.37
N ILE A 284 -22.68 -1.42 -4.91
CA ILE A 284 -22.77 -0.06 -4.36
C ILE A 284 -22.90 0.89 -5.57
N PRO A 285 -23.99 1.65 -5.71
CA PRO A 285 -24.14 2.55 -6.83
C PRO A 285 -23.17 3.73 -6.67
N VAL A 286 -22.16 3.83 -7.53
CA VAL A 286 -21.39 5.06 -7.71
C VAL A 286 -22.27 6.07 -8.44
N LYS A 287 -23.15 6.75 -7.69
CA LYS A 287 -23.81 7.97 -8.17
C LYS A 287 -22.91 9.15 -7.83
N ASN A 288 -22.17 9.63 -8.82
CA ASN A 288 -22.25 11.00 -9.32
C ASN A 288 -21.22 11.14 -10.46
N LEU A 289 -21.70 11.56 -11.63
CA LEU A 289 -20.84 12.05 -12.71
C LEU A 289 -20.08 13.27 -12.19
N ILE A 290 -18.85 13.05 -11.74
CA ILE A 290 -17.92 14.11 -11.39
C ILE A 290 -17.49 14.76 -12.72
N PRO A 291 -17.73 16.07 -12.93
CA PRO A 291 -17.20 16.75 -14.11
C PRO A 291 -15.67 16.65 -14.10
N PRO A 292 -15.00 16.43 -15.24
CA PRO A 292 -13.56 16.34 -15.30
C PRO A 292 -12.94 17.69 -14.89
N HIS A 293 -12.50 17.78 -13.65
CA HIS A 293 -11.51 18.77 -13.23
C HIS A 293 -10.14 18.16 -13.44
N ARG A 294 -9.10 18.99 -13.60
CA ARG A 294 -7.81 18.60 -14.16
C ARG A 294 -6.76 18.56 -13.05
N LEU A 295 -6.07 17.43 -12.89
CA LEU A 295 -4.83 17.39 -12.10
C LEU A 295 -3.84 18.41 -12.66
N SER A 296 -3.52 19.41 -11.84
CA SER A 296 -2.64 20.52 -12.26
C SER A 296 -1.17 20.20 -12.02
N LEU A 297 -0.89 19.25 -11.12
CA LEU A 297 0.44 18.95 -10.65
C LEU A 297 0.53 17.48 -10.20
N VAL A 298 1.46 16.73 -10.78
CA VAL A 298 1.76 15.36 -10.38
C VAL A 298 3.27 15.27 -10.16
N TYR A 299 3.64 14.75 -9.00
CA TYR A 299 5.01 14.41 -8.65
C TYR A 299 5.20 12.92 -8.90
N VAL A 300 5.97 12.54 -9.92
CA VAL A 300 6.28 11.13 -10.17
C VAL A 300 7.39 10.69 -9.24
N GLU A 301 7.27 9.50 -8.65
CA GLU A 301 8.33 8.96 -7.82
C GLU A 301 9.65 8.87 -8.61
N PRO A 302 10.72 9.57 -8.17
CA PRO A 302 11.89 9.82 -9.00
C PRO A 302 12.84 8.61 -9.01
N VAL A 303 12.42 7.53 -9.68
CA VAL A 303 13.19 6.28 -9.83
C VAL A 303 13.26 5.88 -11.32
N PRO A 304 13.93 6.66 -12.18
CA PRO A 304 13.95 6.44 -13.63
C PRO A 304 14.44 5.05 -14.03
N ILE A 305 15.46 4.51 -13.36
CA ILE A 305 15.97 3.15 -13.63
C ILE A 305 14.88 2.09 -13.42
N PHE A 306 14.00 2.27 -12.43
CA PHE A 306 12.87 1.36 -12.23
C PHE A 306 11.86 1.47 -13.38
N TRP A 307 11.49 2.70 -13.75
CA TRP A 307 10.53 2.96 -14.84
C TRP A 307 11.04 2.43 -16.19
N GLU A 308 12.34 2.61 -16.49
CA GLU A 308 13.01 2.07 -17.67
C GLU A 308 12.92 0.55 -17.72
N ARG A 309 13.24 -0.12 -16.60
CA ARG A 309 13.19 -1.59 -16.53
C ARG A 309 11.77 -2.12 -16.67
N LEU A 310 10.79 -1.44 -16.09
CA LEU A 310 9.37 -1.81 -16.24
C LEU A 310 8.86 -1.60 -17.67
N LEU A 311 9.25 -0.50 -18.31
CA LEU A 311 8.96 -0.21 -19.72
C LEU A 311 9.58 -1.26 -20.64
N SER A 312 10.86 -1.57 -20.44
CA SER A 312 11.59 -2.58 -21.20
C SER A 312 10.93 -3.95 -21.06
N LEU A 313 10.53 -4.32 -19.85
CA LEU A 313 9.79 -5.53 -19.56
C LEU A 313 8.45 -5.57 -20.33
N THR A 314 7.68 -4.49 -20.33
CA THR A 314 6.42 -4.39 -21.10
C THR A 314 6.66 -4.56 -22.59
N ARG A 315 7.65 -3.86 -23.18
CA ARG A 315 8.05 -3.96 -24.59
C ARG A 315 8.46 -5.38 -24.98
N MET A 316 9.33 -5.99 -24.17
CA MET A 316 9.80 -7.36 -24.39
C MET A 316 8.65 -8.37 -24.34
N THR A 317 7.73 -8.18 -23.39
CA THR A 317 6.54 -9.03 -23.25
C THR A 317 5.64 -8.90 -24.47
N SER A 318 5.33 -7.66 -24.88
CA SER A 318 4.51 -7.38 -26.06
C SER A 318 5.11 -7.99 -27.32
N LYS A 319 6.39 -7.67 -27.63
CA LYS A 319 7.11 -8.22 -28.79
C LYS A 319 7.12 -9.76 -28.80
N LYS A 320 7.33 -10.39 -27.64
CA LYS A 320 7.40 -11.85 -27.54
C LYS A 320 6.04 -12.49 -27.76
N LEU A 321 4.99 -12.02 -27.07
CA LEU A 321 3.65 -12.57 -27.24
C LEU A 321 3.12 -12.33 -28.65
N ASP A 322 3.43 -11.19 -29.26
CA ASP A 322 3.10 -10.89 -30.65
C ASP A 322 3.79 -11.87 -31.62
N SER A 323 5.10 -12.10 -31.43
CA SER A 323 5.86 -13.06 -32.25
C SER A 323 5.36 -14.51 -32.15
N LEU A 324 4.69 -14.85 -31.05
CA LEU A 324 4.07 -16.15 -30.83
C LEU A 324 2.63 -16.22 -31.36
N GLY A 325 2.08 -15.13 -31.92
CA GLY A 325 0.68 -15.05 -32.33
C GLY A 325 -0.29 -15.14 -31.15
N MET A 326 0.18 -14.80 -29.95
CA MET A 326 -0.52 -15.01 -28.67
C MET A 326 -1.30 -13.76 -28.20
N LEU A 327 -1.06 -12.59 -28.79
CA LEU A 327 -1.81 -11.38 -28.43
C LEU A 327 -3.12 -11.28 -29.20
N THR A 328 -4.23 -11.14 -28.47
CA THR A 328 -5.47 -10.63 -29.05
C THR A 328 -5.29 -9.15 -29.40
N PRO A 329 -6.11 -8.58 -30.32
CA PRO A 329 -6.09 -7.14 -30.59
C PRO A 329 -6.21 -6.30 -29.32
N GLU A 330 -7.11 -6.67 -28.42
CA GLU A 330 -7.32 -5.97 -27.15
C GLU A 330 -6.10 -6.07 -26.24
N GLY A 331 -5.46 -7.25 -26.14
CA GLY A 331 -4.24 -7.44 -25.37
C GLY A 331 -3.07 -6.64 -25.91
N ARG A 332 -2.98 -6.51 -27.25
CA ARG A 332 -1.97 -5.67 -27.92
C ARG A 332 -2.20 -4.18 -27.62
N ASP A 333 -3.45 -3.71 -27.74
CA ASP A 333 -3.79 -2.31 -27.48
C ASP A 333 -3.52 -1.93 -26.02
N GLN A 334 -3.84 -2.80 -25.06
CA GLN A 334 -3.58 -2.57 -23.64
C GLN A 334 -2.08 -2.51 -23.31
N LEU A 335 -1.27 -3.39 -23.90
CA LEU A 335 0.19 -3.36 -23.72
C LEU A 335 0.82 -2.13 -24.40
N SER A 336 0.32 -1.72 -25.57
CA SER A 336 0.75 -0.49 -26.25
C SER A 336 0.42 0.75 -25.41
N LEU A 337 -0.79 0.81 -24.85
CA LEU A 337 -1.19 1.91 -23.96
C LEU A 337 -0.31 1.98 -22.71
N LEU A 338 -0.01 0.84 -22.09
CA LEU A 338 0.90 0.79 -20.94
C LEU A 338 2.33 1.21 -21.31
N GLU A 339 2.82 0.79 -22.48
CA GLU A 339 4.14 1.17 -22.98
C GLU A 339 4.26 2.69 -23.15
N GLU A 340 3.32 3.30 -23.87
CA GLU A 340 3.29 4.76 -24.07
C GLU A 340 3.20 5.50 -22.73
N PHE A 341 2.35 5.01 -21.83
CA PHE A 341 2.19 5.57 -20.49
C PHE A 341 3.49 5.50 -19.69
N LEU A 342 4.14 4.33 -19.62
CA LEU A 342 5.40 4.14 -18.88
C LEU A 342 6.55 4.97 -19.47
N GLN A 343 6.59 5.16 -20.80
CA GLN A 343 7.57 6.06 -21.43
C GLN A 343 7.40 7.49 -20.92
N ARG A 344 6.16 8.01 -20.88
CA ARG A 344 5.89 9.35 -20.35
C ARG A 344 6.25 9.48 -18.86
N ILE A 345 5.95 8.45 -18.06
CA ILE A 345 6.35 8.40 -16.64
C ILE A 345 7.87 8.42 -16.49
N LEU A 346 8.60 7.65 -17.31
CA LEU A 346 10.06 7.62 -17.33
C LEU A 346 10.65 9.00 -17.68
N ASP A 347 10.17 9.64 -18.75
CA ASP A 347 10.64 10.95 -19.19
C ASP A 347 10.47 12.00 -18.08
N ILE A 348 9.32 11.98 -17.41
CA ILE A 348 8.98 12.93 -16.34
C ILE A 348 9.81 12.64 -15.08
N ALA A 349 9.95 11.38 -14.68
CA ALA A 349 10.81 10.99 -13.56
C ALA A 349 12.28 11.38 -13.82
N GLY A 350 12.76 11.23 -15.06
CA GLY A 350 14.10 11.65 -15.47
C GLY A 350 14.30 13.15 -15.33
N LYS A 351 13.37 13.96 -15.87
CA LYS A 351 13.39 15.43 -15.72
C LYS A 351 13.39 15.86 -14.26
N GLN A 352 12.56 15.23 -13.43
CA GLN A 352 12.49 15.54 -11.99
C GLN A 352 13.82 15.22 -11.26
N VAL A 353 14.45 14.09 -11.58
CA VAL A 353 15.77 13.72 -11.02
C VAL A 353 16.87 14.66 -11.52
N ALA A 354 16.81 15.11 -12.77
CA ALA A 354 17.78 16.05 -13.35
C ALA A 354 17.57 17.51 -12.89
N GLY A 355 16.49 17.80 -12.15
CA GLY A 355 16.13 19.16 -11.76
C GLY A 355 15.63 20.03 -12.93
N GLU A 356 15.17 19.39 -14.01
CA GLU A 356 14.65 20.06 -15.18
C GLU A 356 13.19 20.51 -14.99
N ARG A 357 12.82 21.59 -15.68
CA ARG A 357 11.45 22.09 -15.69
C ARG A 357 10.57 21.21 -16.58
N LEU A 358 9.44 20.76 -16.03
CA LEU A 358 8.41 20.07 -16.81
C LEU A 358 7.83 20.97 -17.90
N LEU A 359 7.69 20.42 -19.11
CA LEU A 359 7.13 21.09 -20.27
C LEU A 359 5.60 21.13 -20.20
N PRO A 360 4.92 22.03 -20.94
CA PRO A 360 3.46 22.05 -21.01
C PRO A 360 2.85 20.69 -21.39
N GLU A 361 3.50 19.94 -22.28
CA GLU A 361 3.10 18.59 -22.69
C GLU A 361 3.13 17.57 -21.55
N ASP A 362 4.08 17.70 -20.61
CA ASP A 362 4.15 16.88 -19.41
C ASP A 362 2.96 17.19 -18.49
N THR A 363 2.56 18.46 -18.42
CA THR A 363 1.37 18.87 -17.66
C THR A 363 0.08 18.41 -18.33
N GLU A 364 0.00 18.45 -19.67
CA GLU A 364 -1.16 17.95 -20.42
C GLU A 364 -1.33 16.43 -20.29
N PHE A 365 -0.24 15.67 -20.23
CA PHE A 365 -0.29 14.22 -19.98
C PHE A 365 -1.07 13.91 -18.68
N PHE A 366 -0.78 14.63 -17.60
CA PHE A 366 -1.46 14.40 -16.32
C PHE A 366 -2.92 14.81 -16.30
N LYS A 367 -3.37 15.71 -17.19
CA LYS A 367 -4.80 16.03 -17.34
C LYS A 367 -5.63 14.86 -17.84
N LYS A 368 -4.99 13.83 -18.42
CA LYS A 368 -5.64 12.60 -18.88
C LYS A 368 -5.35 11.40 -17.98
N LEU A 369 -4.60 11.60 -16.88
CA LEU A 369 -4.14 10.51 -16.01
C LEU A 369 -5.29 9.60 -15.59
N THR A 370 -6.33 10.16 -14.97
CA THR A 370 -7.47 9.38 -14.44
C THR A 370 -8.22 8.61 -15.53
N SER A 371 -8.46 9.25 -16.69
CA SER A 371 -9.09 8.56 -17.82
C SER A 371 -8.26 7.41 -18.35
N THR A 372 -6.95 7.62 -18.48
CA THR A 372 -6.01 6.60 -18.97
C THR A 372 -5.85 5.44 -17.97
N LEU A 373 -5.79 5.74 -16.67
CA LEU A 373 -5.80 4.73 -15.62
C LEU A 373 -7.08 3.88 -15.65
N ARG A 374 -8.25 4.54 -15.75
CA ARG A 374 -9.53 3.82 -15.83
C ARG A 374 -9.62 2.95 -17.07
N GLU A 375 -9.08 3.39 -18.20
CA GLU A 375 -9.03 2.60 -19.42
C GLU A 375 -8.16 1.34 -19.25
N MET A 376 -6.93 1.48 -18.72
CA MET A 376 -6.04 0.36 -18.45
C MET A 376 -6.61 -0.60 -17.38
N LEU A 377 -7.25 -0.07 -16.35
CA LEU A 377 -7.82 -0.83 -15.24
C LEU A 377 -9.26 -1.31 -15.49
N SER A 378 -9.88 -0.94 -16.63
CA SER A 378 -11.23 -1.38 -16.97
C SER A 378 -11.32 -2.91 -17.05
N GLY A 379 -12.30 -3.51 -16.36
CA GLY A 379 -12.46 -4.98 -16.32
C GLY A 379 -11.30 -5.72 -15.62
N ALA A 380 -10.46 -5.01 -14.84
CA ALA A 380 -9.56 -5.65 -13.88
C ALA A 380 -10.37 -6.46 -12.85
N GLU A 381 -9.75 -7.50 -12.27
CA GLU A 381 -10.41 -8.43 -11.34
C GLU A 381 -11.28 -7.72 -10.30
N GLU A 382 -12.55 -8.12 -10.20
CA GLU A 382 -13.52 -7.62 -9.21
C GLU A 382 -13.12 -7.93 -7.75
N ASN A 383 -12.00 -8.64 -7.56
CA ASN A 383 -11.53 -9.21 -6.30
C ASN A 383 -10.66 -8.25 -5.45
N GLY A 384 -10.47 -6.99 -5.85
CA GLY A 384 -9.78 -5.97 -5.05
C GLY A 384 -8.26 -6.18 -4.85
N LEU A 385 -7.61 -5.29 -4.09
CA LEU A 385 -6.14 -5.27 -3.90
C LEU A 385 -5.62 -6.31 -2.90
N ALA A 386 -6.48 -6.79 -2.02
CA ALA A 386 -6.12 -7.69 -0.94
C ALA A 386 -5.69 -9.07 -1.47
N THR A 387 -4.52 -9.53 -1.05
CA THR A 387 -3.93 -10.80 -1.51
C THR A 387 -3.13 -11.42 -0.37
N ILE A 388 -3.24 -12.73 -0.14
CA ILE A 388 -2.46 -13.45 0.88
C ILE A 388 -1.64 -14.62 0.32
N LEU A 389 -0.41 -14.74 0.82
CA LEU A 389 0.56 -15.77 0.48
C LEU A 389 1.02 -16.50 1.74
N ALA A 390 0.73 -17.79 1.85
CA ALA A 390 1.22 -18.63 2.95
C ALA A 390 2.59 -19.26 2.63
N SER A 391 3.55 -19.14 3.55
CA SER A 391 4.83 -19.84 3.48
C SER A 391 4.70 -21.30 3.92
N GLU A 392 5.32 -22.23 3.19
CA GLU A 392 5.32 -23.66 3.53
C GLU A 392 6.29 -24.01 4.68
N GLU A 393 7.34 -23.20 4.90
CA GLU A 393 8.45 -23.56 5.78
C GLU A 393 8.30 -23.08 7.25
N LYS A 394 7.46 -22.08 7.55
CA LYS A 394 7.49 -21.38 8.85
C LYS A 394 6.15 -20.97 9.48
N ASP A 395 5.00 -21.38 8.94
CA ASP A 395 3.68 -20.93 9.42
C ASP A 395 3.52 -19.40 9.43
N VAL A 396 4.24 -18.74 8.52
CA VAL A 396 4.18 -17.31 8.29
C VAL A 396 3.31 -17.06 7.06
N GLU A 397 2.31 -16.21 7.21
CA GLU A 397 1.53 -15.65 6.13
C GLU A 397 2.01 -14.23 5.82
N GLN A 398 2.10 -13.93 4.53
CA GLN A 398 2.48 -12.63 4.01
C GLN A 398 1.30 -12.11 3.20
N ALA A 399 0.82 -10.91 3.50
CA ALA A 399 -0.38 -10.40 2.86
C ALA A 399 -0.21 -8.95 2.39
N VAL A 400 -0.99 -8.59 1.37
CA VAL A 400 -1.24 -7.22 0.94
C VAL A 400 -2.69 -6.90 1.28
N GLY A 401 -2.93 -5.74 1.87
CA GLY A 401 -4.28 -5.28 2.20
C GLY A 401 -4.72 -4.10 1.34
N ASP A 402 -5.41 -3.16 1.99
CA ASP A 402 -5.86 -1.90 1.40
C ASP A 402 -4.68 -0.98 1.03
N ILE A 403 -5.00 0.09 0.32
CA ILE A 403 -4.08 1.21 0.05
C ILE A 403 -3.78 1.92 1.38
N ASP A 404 -2.52 2.20 1.68
CA ASP A 404 -2.17 3.25 2.64
C ASP A 404 -1.91 4.55 1.86
N LEU A 405 -2.07 5.69 2.52
CA LEU A 405 -1.83 7.00 1.92
C LEU A 405 -0.43 7.47 2.28
N ILE A 406 0.37 7.91 1.30
CA ILE A 406 1.66 8.56 1.54
C ILE A 406 1.56 10.06 1.24
N ILE A 407 2.16 10.88 2.13
CA ILE A 407 2.33 12.33 1.96
C ILE A 407 3.82 12.61 1.84
N VAL A 408 4.25 13.21 0.73
CA VAL A 408 5.66 13.50 0.45
C VAL A 408 5.83 14.99 0.13
N PRO A 409 6.71 15.72 0.84
CA PRO A 409 7.12 17.05 0.44
C PRO A 409 8.04 17.00 -0.78
N TYR A 410 7.87 17.96 -1.68
CA TYR A 410 8.74 18.12 -2.83
C TYR A 410 8.92 19.60 -3.16
N SER A 411 10.06 19.91 -3.78
CA SER A 411 10.39 21.25 -4.26
C SER A 411 9.86 21.43 -5.68
N THR A 412 9.16 22.53 -5.93
CA THR A 412 8.83 22.96 -7.29
C THR A 412 10.02 23.71 -7.90
N HIS A 413 10.10 23.78 -9.23
CA HIS A 413 11.19 24.45 -9.97
C HIS A 413 11.44 25.93 -9.56
N ASN A 414 10.49 26.58 -8.91
CA ASN A 414 10.59 27.95 -8.39
C ASN A 414 11.02 28.00 -6.91
N GLY A 415 11.47 26.89 -6.33
CA GLY A 415 11.97 26.78 -4.96
C GLY A 415 10.89 26.76 -3.88
N LYS A 416 9.60 26.67 -4.25
CA LYS A 416 8.52 26.51 -3.28
C LYS A 416 8.37 25.05 -2.88
N ILE A 417 7.93 24.83 -1.64
CA ILE A 417 7.68 23.49 -1.11
C ILE A 417 6.18 23.22 -1.19
N CYS A 418 5.85 22.05 -1.71
CA CYS A 418 4.48 21.53 -1.79
C CYS A 418 4.45 20.12 -1.18
N LEU A 419 3.26 19.67 -0.79
CA LEU A 419 3.00 18.27 -0.45
C LEU A 419 2.30 17.58 -1.62
N ALA A 420 2.71 16.36 -1.94
CA ALA A 420 2.02 15.46 -2.85
C ALA A 420 1.47 14.25 -2.10
N VAL A 421 0.30 13.76 -2.52
CA VAL A 421 -0.40 12.64 -1.90
C VAL A 421 -0.54 11.48 -2.88
N GLY A 422 -0.21 10.27 -2.45
CA GLY A 422 -0.23 9.09 -3.34
C GLY A 422 -0.67 7.80 -2.64
N PRO A 423 -1.10 6.79 -3.41
CA PRO A 423 -1.42 5.47 -2.90
C PRO A 423 -0.16 4.60 -2.79
N VAL A 424 0.03 3.92 -1.66
CA VAL A 424 1.05 2.86 -1.49
C VAL A 424 0.37 1.58 -1.02
N LEU A 425 0.88 0.41 -1.43
CA LEU A 425 0.29 -0.84 -1.00
C LEU A 425 0.71 -1.18 0.42
N SER A 426 -0.23 -1.74 1.16
CA SER A 426 -0.02 -2.04 2.56
C SER A 426 0.40 -3.51 2.77
N TYR A 427 1.40 -3.75 3.60
CA TYR A 427 2.03 -5.08 3.79
C TYR A 427 1.80 -5.64 5.19
N TYR A 428 1.63 -6.96 5.27
CA TYR A 428 1.48 -7.72 6.51
C TYR A 428 2.37 -8.96 6.49
N GLU A 429 2.91 -9.30 7.66
CA GLU A 429 3.65 -10.54 7.90
C GLU A 429 3.31 -11.02 9.32
N PHE A 430 2.67 -12.18 9.44
CA PHE A 430 2.18 -12.70 10.71
C PHE A 430 2.17 -14.22 10.74
N ARG A 431 2.11 -14.81 11.94
CA ARG A 431 1.99 -16.28 12.09
C ARG A 431 0.53 -16.69 12.08
N HIS A 432 0.21 -17.76 11.35
CA HIS A 432 -1.13 -18.33 11.30
C HIS A 432 -1.09 -19.87 11.32
N LEU A 433 -2.12 -20.51 11.89
CA LEU A 433 -2.15 -21.97 12.04
C LEU A 433 -2.30 -22.67 10.67
N LYS A 434 -1.49 -23.71 10.40
CA LYS A 434 -1.52 -24.47 9.13
C LYS A 434 -2.91 -24.98 8.76
N ASP A 435 -3.72 -25.36 9.76
CA ASP A 435 -5.04 -25.96 9.56
C ASP A 435 -6.14 -24.92 9.32
N ARG A 436 -5.82 -23.62 9.38
CA ARG A 436 -6.76 -22.50 9.18
C ARG A 436 -6.24 -21.43 8.21
N ARG A 437 -5.43 -21.80 7.23
CA ARG A 437 -4.88 -20.84 6.25
C ARG A 437 -5.98 -19.98 5.63
N LEU A 438 -5.72 -18.68 5.57
CA LEU A 438 -6.66 -17.72 5.00
C LEU A 438 -6.66 -17.81 3.46
N THR A 439 -7.83 -17.58 2.89
CA THR A 439 -8.07 -17.26 1.48
C THR A 439 -8.04 -15.75 1.27
N ASP A 440 -7.97 -15.28 0.02
CA ASP A 440 -8.05 -13.84 -0.25
C ASP A 440 -9.38 -13.25 0.22
N GLU A 441 -10.49 -14.00 0.14
CA GLU A 441 -11.81 -13.59 0.61
C GLU A 441 -11.86 -13.42 2.13
N THR A 442 -11.37 -14.43 2.86
CA THR A 442 -11.32 -14.38 4.33
C THR A 442 -10.33 -13.35 4.83
N TRP A 443 -9.25 -13.10 4.08
CA TRP A 443 -8.31 -12.02 4.33
C TRP A 443 -8.97 -10.64 4.13
N ARG A 444 -9.75 -10.43 3.07
CA ARG A 444 -10.53 -9.18 2.88
C ARG A 444 -11.46 -8.91 4.05
N LEU A 445 -12.20 -9.92 4.50
CA LEU A 445 -13.08 -9.79 5.66
C LEU A 445 -12.31 -9.51 6.95
N MET A 446 -11.09 -10.05 7.07
CA MET A 446 -10.20 -9.80 8.21
C MET A 446 -9.66 -8.37 8.25
N LEU A 447 -9.46 -7.71 7.11
CA LEU A 447 -8.96 -6.32 7.05
C LEU A 447 -9.87 -5.31 7.74
N ASP A 448 -11.18 -5.59 7.81
CA ASP A 448 -12.15 -4.74 8.49
C ASP A 448 -12.49 -5.22 9.92
N SER A 449 -11.81 -6.27 10.38
CA SER A 449 -12.04 -6.87 11.69
C SER A 449 -11.02 -6.40 12.73
N PRO A 450 -11.39 -6.32 14.03
CA PRO A 450 -10.42 -6.18 15.12
C PRO A 450 -9.36 -7.29 15.17
N ALA A 451 -9.59 -8.41 14.48
CA ALA A 451 -8.62 -9.50 14.34
C ALA A 451 -7.53 -9.23 13.28
N ARG A 452 -7.57 -8.08 12.59
CA ARG A 452 -6.54 -7.66 11.63
C ARG A 452 -5.14 -7.71 12.27
N PRO A 453 -4.18 -8.44 11.69
CA PRO A 453 -2.82 -8.48 12.20
C PRO A 453 -2.16 -7.10 12.22
N SER A 454 -1.28 -6.87 13.19
CA SER A 454 -0.47 -5.65 13.23
C SER A 454 0.46 -5.56 12.02
N ARG A 455 0.71 -4.33 11.56
CA ARG A 455 1.77 -4.04 10.57
C ARG A 455 3.14 -4.51 11.10
N PRO A 456 4.08 -4.88 10.22
CA PRO A 456 5.42 -5.27 10.66
C PRO A 456 6.08 -4.15 11.47
N GLY A 457 6.68 -4.50 12.61
CA GLY A 457 7.23 -3.51 13.56
C GLY A 457 8.34 -2.63 12.98
N TRP A 458 9.01 -3.04 11.90
CA TRP A 458 10.00 -2.21 11.19
C TRP A 458 9.36 -1.14 10.30
N TYR A 459 8.09 -1.31 9.93
CA TYR A 459 7.31 -0.40 9.07
C TYR A 459 6.44 0.57 9.88
N VAL A 460 5.93 0.14 11.03
CA VAL A 460 5.11 0.96 11.95
C VAL A 460 5.69 2.35 12.24
N PRO A 461 7.01 2.54 12.45
CA PRO A 461 7.57 3.88 12.70
C PRO A 461 7.43 4.88 11.55
N LEU A 462 7.08 4.43 10.35
CA LEU A 462 6.90 5.29 9.17
C LEU A 462 5.47 5.80 9.02
N MET A 463 4.55 5.30 9.86
CA MET A 463 3.13 5.49 9.63
C MET A 463 2.37 5.96 10.88
N ARG A 464 1.28 6.66 10.62
CA ARG A 464 0.24 6.96 11.58
C ARG A 464 -0.82 5.87 11.50
N LEU A 465 -0.99 5.18 12.62
CA LEU A 465 -2.11 4.27 12.85
C LEU A 465 -3.20 5.01 13.63
N ARG A 466 -4.46 4.66 13.38
CA ARG A 466 -5.60 4.98 14.22
C ARG A 466 -5.25 4.55 15.64
N LYS A 467 -5.57 5.43 16.59
CA LYS A 467 -5.47 5.07 18.00
C LYS A 467 -6.42 3.90 18.26
N ASP A 468 -5.84 2.78 18.65
CA ASP A 468 -6.60 1.61 19.04
C ASP A 468 -7.39 1.94 20.30
N PHE A 469 -8.72 1.83 20.20
CA PHE A 469 -9.65 1.99 21.31
C PHE A 469 -10.19 0.63 21.78
N SER A 470 -9.66 -0.50 21.28
CA SER A 470 -10.07 -1.86 21.65
C SER A 470 -9.83 -2.21 23.12
N GLY A 471 -9.09 -1.36 23.85
CA GLY A 471 -8.95 -1.41 25.31
C GLY A 471 -9.83 -0.41 26.08
N LEU A 472 -10.68 0.38 25.42
CA LEU A 472 -11.61 1.28 26.11
C LEU A 472 -12.73 0.47 26.78
N THR A 473 -12.89 0.68 28.09
CA THR A 473 -14.01 0.12 28.84
C THR A 473 -15.16 1.12 28.80
N ARG A 474 -16.33 0.68 28.30
CA ARG A 474 -17.56 1.47 28.35
C ARG A 474 -18.01 1.58 29.82
N LEU A 475 -18.00 2.79 30.38
CA LEU A 475 -18.35 3.02 31.80
C LEU A 475 -19.86 3.16 32.02
N THR A 476 -20.63 3.59 31.02
CA THR A 476 -22.08 3.77 31.11
C THR A 476 -22.80 3.04 29.99
N HIS A 477 -23.90 2.36 30.32
CA HIS A 477 -24.62 1.47 29.39
C HIS A 477 -25.99 2.04 28.97
N ASN A 478 -26.15 3.36 29.03
CA ASN A 478 -27.39 4.03 28.66
C ASN A 478 -27.65 3.92 27.14
N LEU A 479 -28.93 3.85 26.76
CA LEU A 479 -29.36 3.86 25.34
C LEU A 479 -29.20 5.25 24.71
N ILE A 480 -29.34 6.30 25.52
CA ILE A 480 -29.14 7.70 25.14
C ILE A 480 -27.71 8.11 25.53
N PRO A 481 -26.94 8.79 24.67
CA PRO A 481 -25.59 9.25 25.00
C PRO A 481 -25.56 10.17 26.22
N ASP A 482 -24.57 9.94 27.08
CA ASP A 482 -24.17 10.88 28.14
C ASP A 482 -23.26 11.97 27.52
N GLY A 483 -23.17 13.12 28.18
CA GLY A 483 -22.46 14.32 27.70
C GLY A 483 -21.48 14.92 28.70
N SER A 484 -20.64 15.81 28.20
CA SER A 484 -19.82 16.75 28.99
C SER A 484 -19.03 16.12 30.17
N PRO A 485 -18.25 15.03 29.98
CA PRO A 485 -17.50 14.43 31.07
C PRO A 485 -16.30 15.29 31.49
N CYS A 486 -16.02 15.34 32.80
CA CYS A 486 -14.88 16.03 33.39
C CYS A 486 -14.26 15.20 34.53
N TRP A 487 -12.94 15.03 34.49
CA TRP A 487 -12.20 14.31 35.55
C TRP A 487 -12.03 15.17 36.78
N SER A 488 -12.12 14.56 37.97
CA SER A 488 -11.69 15.19 39.20
C SER A 488 -10.17 15.41 39.18
N PRO A 489 -9.65 16.46 39.84
CA PRO A 489 -8.21 16.77 39.85
C PRO A 489 -7.33 15.63 40.38
N ASP A 490 -7.87 14.79 41.26
CA ASP A 490 -7.19 13.62 41.81
C ASP A 490 -7.32 12.35 40.94
N GLY A 491 -8.02 12.43 39.81
CA GLY A 491 -8.24 11.34 38.88
C GLY A 491 -9.15 10.21 39.41
N LYS A 492 -9.78 10.37 40.58
CA LYS A 492 -10.56 9.31 41.22
C LYS A 492 -12.02 9.26 40.80
N ARG A 493 -12.53 10.32 40.16
CA ARG A 493 -13.94 10.46 39.78
C ARG A 493 -14.09 11.16 38.44
N ILE A 494 -15.18 10.88 37.76
CA ILE A 494 -15.60 11.55 36.54
C ILE A 494 -17.00 12.10 36.80
N VAL A 495 -17.19 13.41 36.57
CA VAL A 495 -18.51 14.04 36.56
C VAL A 495 -18.99 14.15 35.12
N PHE A 496 -20.27 13.95 34.83
CA PHE A 496 -20.84 14.03 33.48
C PHE A 496 -22.32 14.39 33.53
N SER A 497 -22.89 14.83 32.40
CA SER A 497 -24.34 15.05 32.25
C SER A 497 -25.00 13.85 31.55
N GLY A 498 -26.21 13.47 31.95
CA GLY A 498 -27.03 12.49 31.23
C GLY A 498 -27.51 11.28 32.05
N PRO A 499 -28.44 10.47 31.53
CA PRO A 499 -28.96 10.52 30.16
C PRO A 499 -29.92 11.69 29.93
N VAL A 500 -30.00 12.16 28.69
CA VAL A 500 -30.96 13.21 28.29
C VAL A 500 -32.32 12.55 28.00
N GLU A 501 -33.26 12.64 28.94
CA GLU A 501 -34.61 12.11 28.78
C GLU A 501 -35.59 13.29 28.63
N GLU A 502 -36.34 13.32 27.53
CA GLU A 502 -37.40 14.34 27.29
C GLU A 502 -36.95 15.80 27.54
N TRP A 503 -35.72 16.15 27.12
CA TRP A 503 -35.09 17.47 27.30
C TRP A 503 -34.65 17.81 28.74
N THR A 504 -34.58 16.82 29.62
CA THR A 504 -33.99 16.92 30.95
C THR A 504 -32.69 16.12 31.01
N SER A 505 -31.72 16.54 31.80
CA SER A 505 -30.49 15.79 32.01
C SER A 505 -29.92 16.12 33.37
N ASP A 506 -29.52 15.10 34.12
CA ASP A 506 -28.96 15.27 35.46
C ASP A 506 -27.42 15.26 35.44
N ILE A 507 -26.80 15.75 36.52
CA ILE A 507 -25.36 15.62 36.75
C ILE A 507 -25.06 14.37 37.56
N TYR A 508 -24.17 13.54 37.04
CA TYR A 508 -23.74 12.30 37.69
C TYR A 508 -22.25 12.33 37.99
N VAL A 509 -21.86 11.52 38.96
CA VAL A 509 -20.46 11.16 39.22
C VAL A 509 -20.29 9.65 39.12
N ILE A 510 -19.14 9.20 38.63
CA ILE A 510 -18.78 7.78 38.48
C ILE A 510 -17.29 7.57 38.76
N ASN A 511 -16.91 6.37 39.18
CA ASN A 511 -15.52 5.99 39.31
C ASN A 511 -14.91 5.63 37.92
N PRO A 512 -13.58 5.72 37.75
CA PRO A 512 -12.88 5.37 36.51
C PRO A 512 -13.05 3.91 36.06
N ASP A 513 -13.39 3.02 36.98
CA ASP A 513 -13.69 1.60 36.72
C ASP A 513 -15.16 1.34 36.38
N GLY A 514 -15.99 2.39 36.32
CA GLY A 514 -17.43 2.31 36.02
C GLY A 514 -18.31 2.04 37.25
N THR A 515 -17.72 1.84 38.44
CA THR A 515 -18.48 1.64 39.67
C THR A 515 -18.91 2.97 40.30
N GLY A 516 -19.78 2.90 41.31
CA GLY A 516 -20.10 4.06 42.14
C GLY A 516 -20.87 5.19 41.43
N LYS A 517 -21.55 4.89 40.30
CA LYS A 517 -22.40 5.87 39.61
C LYS A 517 -23.45 6.44 40.56
N LYS A 518 -23.47 7.76 40.74
CA LYS A 518 -24.39 8.49 41.62
C LYS A 518 -24.95 9.73 40.93
N ASN A 519 -26.26 9.93 40.99
CA ASN A 519 -26.93 11.17 40.56
C ASN A 519 -26.79 12.25 41.65
N LEU A 520 -26.28 13.42 41.29
CA LEU A 520 -26.04 14.54 42.22
C LEU A 520 -27.21 15.54 42.26
N THR A 521 -28.01 15.64 41.20
CA THR A 521 -29.04 16.69 41.06
C THR A 521 -30.46 16.18 41.29
N ASN A 522 -30.74 14.92 40.96
CA ASN A 522 -32.00 14.20 41.23
C ASN A 522 -33.28 14.99 40.87
N ARG A 523 -33.29 15.73 39.76
CA ARG A 523 -34.43 16.59 39.38
C ARG A 523 -34.64 16.68 37.87
N PRO A 524 -35.89 16.82 37.40
CA PRO A 524 -36.22 16.91 35.97
C PRO A 524 -35.92 18.32 35.40
N ASP A 525 -34.71 18.84 35.63
CA ASP A 525 -34.26 20.06 34.97
C ASP A 525 -33.17 19.70 33.92
N LEU A 526 -32.76 20.69 33.14
CA LEU A 526 -31.71 20.54 32.13
C LEU A 526 -30.38 21.01 32.71
N TYR A 527 -29.56 20.06 33.17
CA TYR A 527 -28.23 20.29 33.72
C TYR A 527 -27.14 19.86 32.74
N ASP A 528 -26.15 20.71 32.50
CA ASP A 528 -25.06 20.39 31.56
C ASP A 528 -23.73 21.05 31.93
N SER A 529 -22.67 20.65 31.21
CA SER A 529 -21.32 21.19 31.29
C SER A 529 -20.74 21.21 32.71
N PRO A 530 -20.77 20.10 33.46
CA PRO A 530 -20.19 20.06 34.80
C PRO A 530 -18.66 20.14 34.76
N CYS A 531 -18.07 20.88 35.69
CA CYS A 531 -16.62 20.92 35.89
C CYS A 531 -16.25 20.95 37.37
N TRP A 532 -15.13 20.31 37.71
CA TRP A 532 -14.60 20.30 39.07
C TRP A 532 -13.85 21.60 39.41
N SER A 533 -13.94 22.03 40.66
CA SER A 533 -13.00 23.01 41.20
C SER A 533 -11.60 22.40 41.29
N ALA A 534 -10.56 23.25 41.24
CA ALA A 534 -9.17 22.81 41.30
C ALA A 534 -8.81 22.02 42.57
N ASP A 535 -9.52 22.26 43.67
CA ASP A 535 -9.37 21.52 44.94
C ASP A 535 -10.28 20.27 45.03
N GLY A 536 -11.09 19.98 44.01
CA GLY A 536 -11.99 18.83 43.96
C GLY A 536 -13.18 18.88 44.93
N LYS A 537 -13.41 20.01 45.62
CA LYS A 537 -14.48 20.12 46.62
C LYS A 537 -15.82 20.55 46.06
N LYS A 538 -15.83 21.19 44.89
CA LYS A 538 -17.03 21.77 44.28
C LYS A 538 -17.15 21.38 42.82
N ILE A 539 -18.38 21.46 42.33
CA ILE A 539 -18.74 21.27 40.92
C ILE A 539 -19.51 22.50 40.46
N ALA A 540 -19.04 23.14 39.40
CA ALA A 540 -19.80 24.16 38.69
C ALA A 540 -20.51 23.51 37.49
N PHE A 541 -21.71 23.99 37.15
CA PHE A 541 -22.52 23.45 36.04
C PHE A 541 -23.50 24.52 35.55
N VAL A 542 -24.06 24.29 34.36
CA VAL A 542 -25.10 25.13 33.78
C VAL A 542 -26.47 24.50 34.05
N LEU A 543 -27.40 25.31 34.55
CA LEU A 543 -28.81 24.95 34.69
C LEU A 543 -29.63 25.81 33.73
N TYR A 544 -30.38 25.16 32.85
CA TYR A 544 -31.25 25.84 31.88
C TYR A 544 -32.69 25.92 32.40
N ASP A 545 -33.33 27.09 32.20
CA ASP A 545 -34.77 27.23 32.39
C ASP A 545 -35.57 26.68 31.20
N VAL A 546 -36.90 26.64 31.32
CA VAL A 546 -37.84 26.20 30.27
C VAL A 546 -37.79 27.03 28.97
N ARG A 547 -37.03 28.14 28.95
CA ARG A 547 -36.78 28.99 27.77
C ARG A 547 -35.34 28.86 27.27
N SER A 548 -34.62 27.83 27.71
CA SER A 548 -33.21 27.57 27.39
C SER A 548 -32.26 28.70 27.80
N ARG A 549 -32.58 29.48 28.84
CA ARG A 549 -31.63 30.42 29.42
C ARG A 549 -30.77 29.70 30.46
N GLY A 550 -29.48 29.56 30.17
CA GLY A 550 -28.51 28.94 31.05
C GLY A 550 -28.01 29.90 32.13
N GLU A 551 -28.04 29.46 33.36
CA GLU A 551 -27.42 30.14 34.51
C GLU A 551 -26.36 29.23 35.14
N ILE A 552 -25.30 29.83 35.69
CA ILE A 552 -24.21 29.07 36.32
C ILE A 552 -24.55 28.82 37.78
N TYR A 553 -24.43 27.56 38.18
CA TYR A 553 -24.58 27.12 39.55
C TYR A 553 -23.31 26.43 40.03
N VAL A 554 -23.14 26.40 41.35
CA VAL A 554 -22.10 25.63 42.03
C VAL A 554 -22.74 24.77 43.12
N MET A 555 -22.24 23.57 43.31
CA MET A 555 -22.60 22.68 44.42
C MET A 555 -21.35 22.05 45.03
N ASP A 556 -21.49 21.47 46.22
CA ASP A 556 -20.44 20.63 46.80
C ASP A 556 -20.32 19.31 46.01
N ALA A 557 -19.15 18.70 46.07
CA ALA A 557 -18.81 17.46 45.34
C ALA A 557 -19.72 16.26 45.60
N ASP A 558 -20.51 16.31 46.68
CA ASP A 558 -21.47 15.27 47.06
C ASP A 558 -22.90 15.52 46.54
N GLY A 559 -23.13 16.67 45.90
CA GLY A 559 -24.43 17.14 45.38
C GLY A 559 -25.16 18.12 46.30
N THR A 560 -24.60 18.44 47.47
CA THR A 560 -25.25 19.32 48.46
C THR A 560 -24.90 20.80 48.26
N HIS A 561 -25.58 21.68 49.01
CA HIS A 561 -25.33 23.14 49.05
C HIS A 561 -25.30 23.82 47.68
N ARG A 562 -26.19 23.41 46.77
CA ARG A 562 -26.36 24.08 45.46
C ARG A 562 -26.68 25.57 45.63
N LYS A 563 -25.93 26.42 44.96
CA LYS A 563 -26.08 27.88 44.95
C LYS A 563 -25.86 28.45 43.54
N ARG A 564 -26.64 29.47 43.18
CA ARG A 564 -26.44 30.26 41.95
C ARG A 564 -25.21 31.18 42.09
N LEU A 565 -24.39 31.29 41.04
CA LEU A 565 -23.26 32.21 40.97
C LEU A 565 -23.65 33.58 40.39
#